data_AF-A0A497D3J6-F1
#
_entry.id   AF-A0A497D3J6-F1
#
_cell.length_a   1.000
_cell.length_b   1.000
_cell.length_c   1.000
_cell.angle_alpha   90.00
_cell.angle_beta   90.00
_cell.angle_gamma   90.00
#
_symmetry.space_group_name_H-M   'P 1'
#
loop_
_entity.id
_entity.type
_entity.pdbx_description
1 polymer ?
#
loop_
_entity_poly.entity_id
_entity_poly.type
_entity_poly.pdbx_seq_one_letter_code
_entity_poly.pdbx_strand_id
1 'polypeptide(L)'
;MKTILYILQKEFIQVFRDKAMLPIIFVIPAIQLLILSYTATFEIKNVRFVTVDQDKTMLSKQLVNKFSGSSFFEYKGNTASYEEAKQMLFKDKVDQIVVIEPHFERRLNTENKASVQVVTNAINGNAASLMGAYATAIIMDFNREILVEQFPLQYSGLPIKTKPVFWFNPELNYITYMVPGILVLLVTIIGMFLSGMNLVKEKEMGTIEQINVTPIKKYQFIAGKLIPFWVIAMIDLGIGLLLAWFVFKIPIVGSIYLVLFVASVYLFVILSFGLFISTLANTMQQSMFIAWFFLVIFILMSGLFTPVESMPHWARVLNYINPVAYFIKINRMIMLKGSVFSDFTREFWILVVYGIGMLALSINRYKKTT
;
A
#
# COMPACT_ATOMS: atom_id res chain seq x y z
N MET A 1 -11.86 -19.44 -36.28
CA MET A 1 -11.49 -19.84 -34.89
C MET A 1 -10.10 -20.47 -34.81
N LYS A 2 -9.71 -21.37 -35.73
CA LYS A 2 -8.36 -21.99 -35.74
C LYS A 2 -7.20 -20.98 -35.70
N THR A 3 -7.29 -19.87 -36.43
CA THR A 3 -6.22 -18.84 -36.50
C THR A 3 -5.88 -18.21 -35.14
N ILE A 4 -6.88 -17.87 -34.33
CA ILE A 4 -6.64 -17.28 -32.98
C ILE A 4 -5.90 -18.31 -32.12
N LEU A 5 -6.31 -19.58 -32.17
CA LEU A 5 -5.72 -20.63 -31.36
C LEU A 5 -4.24 -20.86 -31.69
N TYR A 6 -3.85 -20.79 -32.97
CA TYR A 6 -2.44 -20.85 -33.37
C TYR A 6 -1.63 -19.65 -32.87
N ILE A 7 -2.19 -18.44 -32.90
CA ILE A 7 -1.53 -17.24 -32.35
C ILE A 7 -1.33 -17.40 -30.84
N LEU A 8 -2.38 -17.84 -30.12
CA LEU A 8 -2.30 -18.11 -28.68
C LEU A 8 -1.21 -19.12 -28.36
N GLN A 9 -1.18 -20.24 -29.10
CA GLN A 9 -0.17 -21.28 -28.92
C GLN A 9 1.25 -20.74 -29.14
N LYS A 10 1.46 -19.94 -30.20
CA LYS A 10 2.74 -19.29 -30.47
C LYS A 10 3.19 -18.40 -29.32
N GLU A 11 2.30 -17.56 -28.79
CA GLU A 11 2.64 -16.64 -27.69
C GLU A 11 2.96 -17.39 -26.40
N PHE A 12 2.19 -18.41 -26.03
CA PHE A 12 2.52 -19.25 -24.88
C PHE A 12 3.88 -19.93 -25.03
N ILE A 13 4.15 -20.55 -26.19
CA ILE A 13 5.45 -21.19 -26.45
C ILE A 13 6.58 -20.16 -26.36
N GLN A 14 6.39 -18.96 -26.91
CA GLN A 14 7.41 -17.92 -26.88
C GLN A 14 7.73 -17.48 -25.44
N VAL A 15 6.73 -17.30 -24.59
CA VAL A 15 6.93 -16.94 -23.17
C VAL A 15 7.64 -18.05 -22.42
N PHE A 16 7.15 -19.29 -22.51
CA PHE A 16 7.72 -20.41 -21.76
C PHE A 16 9.09 -20.86 -22.26
N ARG A 17 9.44 -20.55 -23.51
CA ARG A 17 10.77 -20.83 -24.07
C ARG A 17 11.79 -19.74 -23.73
N ASP A 18 11.34 -18.53 -23.42
CA ASP A 18 12.21 -17.44 -23.01
C ASP A 18 12.61 -17.59 -21.54
N LYS A 19 13.79 -18.18 -21.32
CA LYS A 19 14.35 -18.46 -19.99
C LYS A 19 14.56 -17.20 -19.15
N ALA A 20 14.71 -16.03 -19.77
CA ALA A 20 14.86 -14.77 -19.05
C ALA A 20 13.49 -14.22 -18.59
N MET A 21 12.44 -14.41 -19.38
CA MET A 21 11.09 -13.94 -19.06
C MET A 21 10.45 -14.69 -17.89
N LEU A 22 10.64 -16.01 -17.78
CA LEU A 22 9.97 -16.80 -16.75
C LEU A 22 10.30 -16.36 -15.31
N PRO A 23 11.56 -16.16 -14.91
CA PRO A 23 11.88 -15.62 -13.59
C PRO A 23 11.33 -14.21 -13.38
N ILE A 24 11.31 -13.36 -14.41
CA ILE A 24 10.77 -12.00 -14.33
C ILE A 24 9.26 -12.03 -14.05
N ILE A 25 8.54 -12.98 -14.64
CA ILE A 25 7.09 -13.12 -14.51
C ILE A 25 6.69 -13.78 -13.19
N PHE A 26 7.45 -14.76 -12.67
CA PHE A 26 6.99 -15.54 -11.52
C PHE A 26 7.86 -15.37 -10.26
N VAL A 27 9.17 -15.23 -10.42
CA VAL A 27 10.12 -15.22 -9.30
C VAL A 27 10.29 -13.80 -8.74
N ILE A 28 10.52 -12.81 -9.61
CA ILE A 28 10.70 -11.41 -9.18
C ILE A 28 9.49 -10.91 -8.38
N PRO A 29 8.23 -11.11 -8.81
CA PRO A 29 7.09 -10.61 -8.06
C PRO A 29 6.85 -11.38 -6.76
N ALA A 30 7.13 -12.68 -6.72
CA ALA A 30 7.12 -13.45 -5.48
C ALA A 30 8.14 -12.91 -4.47
N ILE A 31 9.37 -12.64 -4.93
CA ILE A 31 10.41 -11.98 -4.11
C ILE A 31 9.96 -10.58 -3.71
N GLN A 32 9.36 -9.81 -4.61
CA GLN A 32 8.81 -8.49 -4.31
C GLN A 32 7.74 -8.57 -3.22
N LEU A 33 6.83 -9.55 -3.29
CA LEU A 33 5.81 -9.75 -2.26
C LEU A 33 6.45 -10.08 -0.92
N LEU A 34 7.48 -10.94 -0.88
CA LEU A 34 8.25 -11.24 0.32
C LEU A 34 8.93 -9.98 0.89
N ILE A 35 9.72 -9.29 0.08
CA ILE A 35 10.47 -8.11 0.50
C ILE A 35 9.51 -6.99 0.94
N LEU A 36 8.54 -6.60 0.12
CA LEU A 36 7.65 -5.49 0.47
C LEU A 36 6.78 -5.82 1.67
N SER A 37 6.31 -7.05 1.84
CA SER A 37 5.46 -7.38 2.98
C SER A 37 6.22 -7.38 4.30
N TYR A 38 7.47 -7.87 4.33
CA TYR A 38 8.30 -7.86 5.54
C TYR A 38 8.98 -6.52 5.80
N THR A 39 9.41 -5.80 4.75
CA THR A 39 10.16 -4.55 4.89
C THR A 39 9.24 -3.33 5.02
N ALA A 40 8.02 -3.37 4.49
CA ALA A 40 7.14 -2.20 4.55
C ALA A 40 6.55 -1.94 5.94
N THR A 41 7.00 -2.56 7.03
CA THR A 41 6.46 -2.26 8.37
C THR A 41 6.67 -0.80 8.75
N PHE A 42 5.60 0.00 8.67
CA PHE A 42 5.51 1.32 9.31
C PHE A 42 4.97 1.21 10.75
N GLU A 43 5.00 0.01 11.35
CA GLU A 43 4.80 -0.18 12.79
C GLU A 43 6.15 0.04 13.49
N ILE A 44 6.19 0.97 14.45
CA ILE A 44 7.32 1.07 15.37
C ILE A 44 6.94 0.31 16.64
N LYS A 45 7.69 -0.74 16.90
CA LYS A 45 7.71 -1.42 18.20
C LYS A 45 9.01 -1.05 18.89
N ASN A 46 8.98 -0.93 20.21
CA ASN A 46 10.15 -0.60 21.03
C ASN A 46 10.72 0.80 20.77
N VAL A 47 9.87 1.84 20.78
CA VAL A 47 10.32 3.24 20.80
C VAL A 47 11.13 3.47 22.06
N ARG A 48 12.45 3.59 21.95
CA ARG A 48 13.34 3.78 23.09
C ARG A 48 13.17 5.21 23.56
N PHE A 49 12.61 5.42 24.74
CA PHE A 49 12.41 6.77 25.28
C PHE A 49 13.17 6.98 26.58
N VAL A 50 13.53 8.24 26.80
CA VAL A 50 14.17 8.71 28.03
C VAL A 50 13.37 9.89 28.57
N THR A 51 13.37 10.05 29.89
CA THR A 51 12.71 11.18 30.54
C THR A 51 13.73 12.18 31.06
N VAL A 52 13.34 13.45 31.04
CA VAL A 52 14.01 14.53 31.78
C VAL A 52 12.98 15.05 32.78
N ASP A 53 12.88 14.37 33.92
CA ASP A 53 11.95 14.75 34.99
C ASP A 53 12.61 15.74 35.96
N GLN A 54 12.25 17.01 35.81
CA GLN A 54 12.75 18.09 36.67
C GLN A 54 11.85 18.32 37.91
N ASP A 55 10.62 17.79 37.91
CA ASP A 55 9.67 17.96 39.01
C ASP A 55 9.85 16.89 40.09
N LYS A 56 10.11 15.63 39.68
CA LYS A 56 10.36 14.47 40.54
C LYS A 56 9.25 14.18 41.56
N THR A 57 8.03 14.57 41.23
CA THR A 57 6.83 14.44 42.06
C THR A 57 6.10 13.12 41.85
N MET A 58 4.99 12.91 42.56
CA MET A 58 4.17 11.72 42.36
C MET A 58 3.46 11.76 41.00
N LEU A 59 2.90 12.91 40.62
CA LEU A 59 2.24 13.07 39.31
C LEU A 59 3.23 12.95 38.15
N SER A 60 4.46 13.47 38.27
CA SER A 60 5.47 13.30 37.21
C SER A 60 5.82 11.81 37.01
N LYS A 61 6.03 11.06 38.10
CA LYS A 61 6.29 9.61 38.05
C LYS A 61 5.12 8.82 37.49
N GLN A 62 3.88 9.20 37.79
CA GLN A 62 2.69 8.55 37.22
C GLN A 62 2.65 8.71 35.69
N LEU A 63 2.94 9.91 35.18
CA LEU A 63 3.05 10.13 33.74
C LEU A 63 4.14 9.26 33.12
N VAL A 64 5.33 9.20 33.74
CA VAL A 64 6.42 8.33 33.26
C VAL A 64 5.99 6.85 33.24
N ASN A 65 5.34 6.38 34.29
CA ASN A 65 4.84 5.00 34.36
C ASN A 65 3.80 4.69 33.28
N LYS A 66 2.96 5.67 32.89
CA LYS A 66 2.03 5.53 31.76
C LYS A 66 2.74 5.32 30.44
N PHE A 67 3.85 6.03 30.20
CA PHE A 67 4.70 5.79 29.04
C PHE A 67 5.37 4.41 29.11
N SER A 68 5.99 4.07 30.24
CA SER A 68 6.70 2.79 30.42
C SER A 68 5.77 1.56 30.39
N GLY A 69 4.50 1.71 30.75
CA GLY A 69 3.50 0.63 30.72
C GLY A 69 2.88 0.37 29.35
N SER A 70 3.19 1.19 28.35
CA SER A 70 2.71 1.03 26.97
C SER A 70 3.59 0.04 26.19
N SER A 71 2.98 -0.88 25.45
CA SER A 71 3.69 -1.88 24.63
C SER A 71 4.51 -1.27 23.48
N PHE A 72 4.34 0.01 23.19
CA PHE A 72 5.06 0.70 22.13
C PHE A 72 6.39 1.30 22.58
N PHE A 73 6.57 1.51 23.90
CA PHE A 73 7.70 2.26 24.45
C PHE A 73 8.62 1.38 25.28
N GLU A 74 9.92 1.56 25.10
CA GLU A 74 10.95 0.95 25.93
C GLU A 74 11.64 2.03 26.76
N TYR A 75 11.46 1.99 28.08
CA TYR A 75 12.01 2.99 28.97
C TYR A 75 13.52 2.77 29.19
N LYS A 76 14.34 3.74 28.77
CA LYS A 76 15.81 3.71 28.93
C LYS A 76 16.31 4.44 30.18
N GLY A 77 15.41 4.97 31.00
CA GLY A 77 15.73 5.65 32.26
C GLY A 77 15.46 7.15 32.21
N ASN A 78 15.99 7.85 33.22
CA ASN A 78 15.87 9.29 33.40
C ASN A 78 17.25 9.93 33.33
N THR A 79 17.43 10.98 32.53
CA THR A 79 18.69 11.74 32.47
C THR A 79 18.66 12.92 33.42
N ALA A 80 19.84 13.40 33.80
CA ALA A 80 19.95 14.53 34.73
C ALA A 80 19.65 15.87 34.04
N SER A 81 19.86 15.94 32.72
CA SER A 81 19.65 17.16 31.93
C SER A 81 19.10 16.85 30.54
N TYR A 82 18.51 17.89 29.93
CA TYR A 82 18.08 17.83 28.53
C TYR A 82 19.24 17.64 27.56
N GLU A 83 20.41 18.24 27.82
CA GLU A 83 21.58 18.08 26.94
C GLU A 83 22.12 16.65 26.95
N GLU A 84 22.08 15.96 28.09
CA GLU A 84 22.42 14.52 28.14
C GLU A 84 21.44 13.67 27.31
N ALA A 85 20.13 13.90 27.47
CA ALA A 85 19.11 13.21 26.67
C ALA A 85 19.29 13.47 25.16
N LYS A 86 19.59 14.72 24.81
CA LYS A 86 19.85 15.15 23.43
C LYS A 86 21.09 14.48 22.84
N GLN A 87 22.17 14.32 23.62
CA GLN A 87 23.34 13.55 23.19
C GLN A 87 23.00 12.06 22.99
N MET A 88 22.14 11.47 23.81
CA MET A 88 21.65 10.10 23.61
C MET A 88 20.84 9.98 22.33
N LEU A 89 20.00 10.97 22.03
CA LEU A 89 19.22 11.06 20.78
C LEU A 89 20.15 11.14 19.56
N PHE A 90 21.17 12.01 19.59
CA PHE A 90 22.14 12.13 18.50
C PHE A 90 23.04 10.90 18.32
N LYS A 91 23.26 10.12 19.37
CA LYS A 91 24.02 8.86 19.33
C LYS A 91 23.14 7.64 19.01
N ASP A 92 21.90 7.87 18.59
CA ASP A 92 20.91 6.82 18.25
C ASP A 92 20.69 5.79 19.37
N LYS A 93 20.83 6.24 20.63
CA LYS A 93 20.57 5.41 21.82
C LYS A 93 19.10 5.44 22.24
N VAL A 94 18.40 6.52 21.89
CA VAL A 94 16.98 6.76 22.17
C VAL A 94 16.34 7.39 20.95
N ASP A 95 15.04 7.19 20.79
CA ASP A 95 14.21 7.66 19.68
C ASP A 95 13.34 8.86 20.09
N GLN A 96 13.03 9.00 21.39
CA GLN A 96 12.20 10.07 21.92
C GLN A 96 12.65 10.54 23.31
N ILE A 97 12.50 11.84 23.59
CA ILE A 97 12.75 12.47 24.88
C ILE A 97 11.43 13.05 25.38
N VAL A 98 11.06 12.72 26.62
CA VAL A 98 9.91 13.31 27.31
C VAL A 98 10.42 14.21 28.42
N VAL A 99 10.20 15.52 28.29
CA VAL A 99 10.63 16.53 29.26
C VAL A 99 9.44 16.95 30.10
N ILE A 100 9.57 16.78 31.42
CA ILE A 100 8.62 17.25 32.41
C ILE A 100 9.24 18.47 33.08
N GLU A 101 8.61 19.63 32.87
CA GLU A 101 9.08 20.92 33.37
C GLU A 101 9.07 20.99 34.91
N PRO A 102 9.89 21.86 35.52
CA PRO A 102 9.81 22.12 36.95
C PRO A 102 8.42 22.61 37.37
N HIS A 103 8.01 22.24 38.59
CA HIS A 103 6.73 22.62 39.19
C HIS A 103 5.51 22.07 38.44
N PHE A 104 5.66 20.94 37.75
CA PHE A 104 4.61 20.27 36.98
C PHE A 104 3.37 19.98 37.84
N GLU A 105 3.52 19.24 38.95
CA GLU A 105 2.42 18.92 39.87
C GLU A 105 1.80 20.18 40.49
N ARG A 106 2.65 21.14 40.88
CA ARG A 106 2.18 22.40 41.48
C ARG A 106 1.30 23.18 40.51
N ARG A 107 1.76 23.41 39.27
CA ARG A 107 1.01 24.16 38.26
C ARG A 107 -0.28 23.43 37.85
N LEU A 108 -0.22 22.11 37.76
CA LEU A 108 -1.39 21.31 37.49
C LEU A 108 -2.47 21.48 38.58
N ASN A 109 -2.07 21.54 39.86
CA ASN A 109 -2.98 21.76 40.98
C ASN A 109 -3.45 23.22 41.15
N THR A 110 -2.61 24.22 40.86
CA THR A 110 -2.95 25.64 41.09
C THR A 110 -3.53 26.35 39.88
N GLU A 111 -3.08 26.00 38.68
CA GLU A 111 -3.43 26.69 37.42
C GLU A 111 -4.26 25.80 36.48
N ASN A 112 -4.50 24.53 36.86
CA ASN A 112 -5.15 23.51 36.02
C ASN A 112 -4.47 23.32 34.65
N LYS A 113 -3.17 23.63 34.57
CA LYS A 113 -2.38 23.60 33.33
C LYS A 113 -0.94 23.21 33.64
N ALA A 114 -0.39 22.32 32.82
CA ALA A 114 1.02 21.98 32.82
C ALA A 114 1.47 21.62 31.41
N SER A 115 2.75 21.85 31.11
CA SER A 115 3.34 21.57 29.81
C SER A 115 4.24 20.35 29.90
N VAL A 116 4.14 19.47 28.91
CA VAL A 116 5.06 18.34 28.69
C VAL A 116 5.61 18.51 27.29
N GLN A 117 6.94 18.50 27.15
CA GLN A 117 7.59 18.56 25.85
C GLN A 117 7.99 17.15 25.41
N VAL A 118 7.66 16.82 24.16
CA VAL A 118 8.07 15.56 23.52
C VAL A 118 8.95 15.89 22.33
N VAL A 119 10.22 15.47 22.40
CA VAL A 119 11.20 15.65 21.32
C VAL A 119 11.42 14.29 20.67
N THR A 120 11.20 14.20 19.36
CA THR A 120 11.23 12.93 18.63
C THR A 120 12.29 12.96 17.54
N ASN A 121 13.02 11.85 17.38
CA ASN A 121 13.97 11.68 16.28
C ASN A 121 13.22 11.64 14.93
N ALA A 122 13.46 12.65 14.08
CA ALA A 122 12.78 12.84 12.81
C ALA A 122 13.60 12.41 11.58
N ILE A 123 14.64 11.56 11.73
CA ILE A 123 15.35 10.96 10.58
C ILE A 123 14.36 10.27 9.64
N ASN A 124 13.36 9.59 10.19
CA ASN A 124 12.20 9.09 9.45
C ASN A 124 10.94 9.85 9.89
N GLY A 125 10.43 10.74 9.02
CA GLY A 125 9.29 11.60 9.32
C GLY A 125 7.99 10.84 9.63
N ASN A 126 7.73 9.72 8.95
CA ASN A 126 6.56 8.88 9.24
C ASN A 126 6.69 8.25 10.62
N ALA A 127 7.90 7.80 10.96
CA ALA A 127 8.15 7.20 12.26
C ALA A 127 7.97 8.23 13.39
N ALA A 128 8.53 9.44 13.21
CA ALA A 128 8.40 10.51 14.18
C ALA A 128 6.95 10.95 14.40
N SER A 129 6.16 11.02 13.32
CA SER A 129 4.72 11.33 13.39
C SER A 129 3.96 10.29 14.23
N LEU A 130 4.27 9.00 14.02
CA LEU A 130 3.64 7.91 14.78
C LEU A 130 4.04 7.93 16.26
N MET A 131 5.33 8.09 16.56
CA MET A 131 5.82 8.23 17.94
C MET A 131 5.18 9.43 18.65
N GLY A 132 5.04 10.56 17.96
CA GLY A 132 4.37 11.75 18.47
C GLY A 132 2.88 11.52 18.74
N ALA A 133 2.19 10.81 17.84
CA ALA A 133 0.79 10.44 18.03
C ALA A 133 0.60 9.50 19.24
N TYR A 134 1.48 8.50 19.43
CA TYR A 134 1.46 7.62 20.59
C TYR A 134 1.70 8.37 21.89
N ALA A 135 2.71 9.24 21.94
CA ALA A 135 2.98 10.08 23.09
C ALA A 135 1.78 10.99 23.42
N THR A 136 1.18 11.60 22.41
CA THR A 136 -0.01 12.45 22.56
C THR A 136 -1.19 11.67 23.13
N ALA A 137 -1.44 10.44 22.64
CA ALA A 137 -2.51 9.58 23.13
C ALA A 137 -2.32 9.23 24.62
N ILE A 138 -1.09 8.94 25.04
CA ILE A 138 -0.75 8.64 26.45
C ILE A 138 -0.96 9.88 27.33
N ILE A 139 -0.49 11.05 26.89
CA ILE A 139 -0.66 12.32 27.62
C ILE A 139 -2.16 12.68 27.73
N MET A 140 -2.95 12.45 26.68
CA MET A 140 -4.39 12.66 26.71
C MET A 140 -5.11 11.71 27.69
N ASP A 141 -4.72 10.43 27.74
CA ASP A 141 -5.25 9.46 28.71
C ASP A 141 -4.92 9.87 30.16
N PHE A 142 -3.66 10.28 30.41
CA PHE A 142 -3.23 10.79 31.70
C PHE A 142 -3.97 12.06 32.13
N ASN A 143 -4.08 13.04 31.24
CA ASN A 143 -4.81 14.29 31.51
C ASN A 143 -6.28 14.02 31.86
N ARG A 144 -6.91 13.06 31.17
CA ARG A 144 -8.28 12.65 31.45
C ARG A 144 -8.44 12.01 32.83
N GLU A 145 -7.48 11.19 33.28
CA GLU A 145 -7.50 10.59 34.61
C GLU A 145 -7.42 11.67 35.71
N ILE A 146 -6.50 12.63 35.56
CA ILE A 146 -6.38 13.76 36.50
C ILE A 146 -7.67 14.58 36.57
N LEU A 147 -8.28 14.90 35.41
CA LEU A 147 -9.52 15.68 35.38
C LEU A 147 -10.68 14.99 36.13
N VAL A 148 -10.75 13.65 36.04
CA VAL A 148 -11.75 12.85 36.77
C VAL A 148 -11.46 12.83 38.27
N GLU A 149 -10.19 12.71 38.67
CA GLU A 149 -9.79 12.70 40.08
C GLU A 149 -9.98 14.07 40.77
N GLN A 150 -9.59 15.16 40.10
CA GLN A 150 -9.66 16.52 40.66
C GLN A 150 -11.07 17.13 40.62
N PHE A 151 -11.88 16.81 39.60
CA PHE A 151 -13.19 17.41 39.39
C PHE A 151 -14.32 16.36 39.25
N PRO A 152 -14.50 15.44 40.22
CA PRO A 152 -15.43 14.32 40.10
C PRO A 152 -16.89 14.76 39.93
N LEU A 153 -17.30 15.87 40.55
CA LEU A 153 -18.66 16.44 40.44
C LEU A 153 -18.94 17.14 39.11
N GLN A 154 -17.90 17.69 38.46
CA GLN A 154 -18.02 18.37 37.16
C GLN A 154 -17.96 17.37 35.99
N TYR A 155 -17.31 16.22 36.19
CA TYR A 155 -17.20 15.12 35.24
C TYR A 155 -18.06 13.90 35.60
N SER A 156 -19.07 14.07 36.48
CA SER A 156 -20.04 13.03 36.87
C SER A 156 -20.88 12.46 35.72
N GLY A 157 -20.73 12.98 34.50
CA GLY A 157 -21.33 12.49 33.26
C GLY A 157 -20.41 11.64 32.36
N LEU A 158 -19.33 11.09 32.93
CA LEU A 158 -18.29 10.25 32.29
C LEU A 158 -17.53 10.95 31.15
N PRO A 159 -16.19 10.90 31.11
CA PRO A 159 -15.59 10.81 29.81
C PRO A 159 -15.97 9.41 29.30
N ILE A 160 -16.68 9.32 28.17
CA ILE A 160 -16.97 8.03 27.53
C ILE A 160 -15.63 7.37 27.20
N LYS A 161 -15.31 6.20 27.77
CA LYS A 161 -14.05 5.49 27.45
C LYS A 161 -14.27 4.70 26.17
N THR A 162 -14.18 5.41 25.04
CA THR A 162 -14.23 4.80 23.72
C THR A 162 -12.97 3.97 23.53
N LYS A 163 -13.11 2.65 23.44
CA LYS A 163 -12.06 1.77 22.94
C LYS A 163 -12.33 1.52 21.45
N PRO A 164 -11.51 2.04 20.52
CA PRO A 164 -11.68 1.70 19.12
C PRO A 164 -11.45 0.21 18.93
N VAL A 165 -12.41 -0.49 18.32
CA VAL A 165 -12.29 -1.90 17.95
C VAL A 165 -12.12 -1.95 16.44
N PHE A 166 -11.00 -2.48 15.97
CA PHE A 166 -10.72 -2.65 14.55
C PHE A 166 -11.23 -4.02 14.09
N TRP A 167 -12.36 -4.05 13.39
CA TRP A 167 -13.07 -5.31 13.10
C TRP A 167 -12.30 -6.25 12.17
N PHE A 168 -11.52 -5.71 11.23
CA PHE A 168 -10.88 -6.47 10.16
C PHE A 168 -9.35 -6.60 10.30
N ASN A 169 -8.78 -5.91 11.29
CA ASN A 169 -7.37 -6.01 11.67
C ASN A 169 -7.20 -5.61 13.15
N PRO A 170 -7.65 -6.46 14.10
CA PRO A 170 -7.71 -6.10 15.52
C PRO A 170 -6.34 -5.73 16.11
N GLU A 171 -5.29 -6.40 15.67
CA GLU A 171 -3.91 -6.17 16.10
C GLU A 171 -3.23 -5.04 15.31
N LEU A 172 -3.96 -4.41 14.38
CA LEU A 172 -3.42 -3.42 13.43
C LEU A 172 -2.22 -3.91 12.63
N ASN A 173 -2.06 -5.24 12.51
CA ASN A 173 -0.94 -5.89 11.86
C ASN A 173 -0.71 -5.36 10.44
N TYR A 174 0.45 -4.74 10.24
CA TYR A 174 0.77 -4.07 8.99
C TYR A 174 0.79 -5.00 7.77
N ILE A 175 1.32 -6.22 7.94
CA ILE A 175 1.38 -7.24 6.88
C ILE A 175 -0.03 -7.58 6.39
N THR A 176 -0.97 -7.73 7.32
CA THR A 176 -2.39 -8.01 7.03
C THR A 176 -3.04 -6.92 6.18
N TYR A 177 -2.67 -5.66 6.41
CA TYR A 177 -3.15 -4.53 5.61
C TYR A 177 -2.49 -4.41 4.23
N MET A 178 -1.19 -4.74 4.15
CA MET A 178 -0.37 -4.52 2.96
C MET A 178 -0.48 -5.61 1.91
N VAL A 179 -0.45 -6.89 2.31
CA VAL A 179 -0.38 -8.02 1.38
C VAL A 179 -1.47 -7.97 0.30
N PRO A 180 -2.77 -7.74 0.61
CA PRO A 180 -3.80 -7.61 -0.43
C PRO A 180 -3.50 -6.51 -1.45
N GLY A 181 -2.91 -5.40 -1.01
CA GLY A 181 -2.54 -4.31 -1.92
C GLY A 181 -1.29 -4.62 -2.75
N ILE A 182 -0.30 -5.31 -2.17
CA ILE A 182 0.91 -5.74 -2.90
C ILE A 182 0.58 -6.79 -3.97
N LEU A 183 -0.41 -7.66 -3.73
CA LEU A 183 -0.91 -8.59 -4.76
C LEU A 183 -1.42 -7.85 -6.00
N VAL A 184 -2.11 -6.72 -5.80
CA VAL A 184 -2.54 -5.84 -6.90
C VAL A 184 -1.33 -5.24 -7.61
N LEU A 185 -0.30 -4.80 -6.87
CA LEU A 185 0.91 -4.26 -7.50
C LEU A 185 1.61 -5.28 -8.40
N LEU A 186 1.74 -6.51 -7.91
CA LEU A 186 2.37 -7.62 -8.62
C LEU A 186 1.73 -7.82 -10.00
N VAL A 187 0.39 -7.97 -10.06
CA VAL A 187 -0.30 -8.12 -11.34
C VAL A 187 -0.26 -6.87 -12.22
N THR A 188 -0.19 -5.68 -11.60
CA THR A 188 -0.13 -4.40 -12.32
C THR A 188 1.20 -4.25 -13.05
N ILE A 189 2.30 -4.51 -12.36
CA ILE A 189 3.66 -4.43 -12.89
C ILE A 189 3.80 -5.39 -14.07
N ILE A 190 3.40 -6.65 -13.88
CA ILE A 190 3.51 -7.68 -14.93
C ILE A 190 2.59 -7.36 -16.10
N GLY A 191 1.32 -7.06 -15.83
CA GLY A 191 0.35 -6.74 -16.88
C GLY A 191 0.82 -5.56 -17.73
N MET A 192 1.31 -4.49 -17.10
CA MET A 192 1.72 -3.29 -17.81
C MET A 192 3.01 -3.51 -18.61
N PHE A 193 4.01 -4.20 -18.05
CA PHE A 193 5.26 -4.49 -18.76
C PHE A 193 5.06 -5.49 -19.92
N LEU A 194 4.40 -6.62 -19.67
CA LEU A 194 4.17 -7.63 -20.71
C LEU A 194 3.37 -7.04 -21.87
N SER A 195 2.29 -6.31 -21.57
CA SER A 195 1.47 -5.70 -22.63
C SER A 195 2.16 -4.52 -23.32
N GLY A 196 2.93 -3.71 -22.58
CA GLY A 196 3.74 -2.62 -23.13
C GLY A 196 4.77 -3.09 -24.15
N MET A 197 5.43 -4.20 -23.86
CA MET A 197 6.44 -4.78 -24.76
C MET A 197 5.82 -5.53 -25.94
N ASN A 198 4.56 -5.94 -25.85
CA ASN A 198 3.94 -6.91 -26.75
C ASN A 198 3.98 -6.51 -28.22
N LEU A 199 3.62 -5.26 -28.52
CA LEU A 199 3.61 -4.74 -29.89
C LEU A 199 5.00 -4.29 -30.32
N VAL A 200 5.74 -3.68 -29.39
CA VAL A 200 7.04 -3.06 -29.70
C VAL A 200 8.08 -4.12 -30.02
N LYS A 201 7.99 -5.30 -29.40
CA LYS A 201 8.81 -6.47 -29.74
C LYS A 201 8.67 -6.86 -31.21
N GLU A 202 7.45 -6.87 -31.74
CA GLU A 202 7.21 -7.19 -33.15
C GLU A 202 7.66 -6.05 -34.09
N LYS A 203 7.57 -4.80 -33.63
CA LYS A 203 8.09 -3.63 -34.39
C LYS A 203 9.61 -3.72 -34.52
N GLU A 204 10.33 -3.93 -33.42
CA GLU A 204 11.80 -4.01 -33.42
C GLU A 204 12.32 -5.22 -34.20
N MET A 205 11.62 -6.36 -34.14
CA MET A 205 11.98 -7.55 -34.90
C MET A 205 11.61 -7.46 -36.39
N GLY A 206 10.89 -6.41 -36.82
CA GLY A 206 10.42 -6.25 -38.20
C GLY A 206 9.31 -7.21 -38.63
N THR A 207 8.78 -8.03 -37.71
CA THR A 207 7.71 -9.00 -37.97
C THR A 207 6.34 -8.33 -38.09
N ILE A 208 6.20 -7.09 -37.62
CA ILE A 208 4.92 -6.36 -37.69
C ILE A 208 4.44 -6.14 -39.13
N GLU A 209 5.33 -5.86 -40.08
CA GLU A 209 4.97 -5.68 -41.49
C GLU A 209 4.57 -7.01 -42.14
N GLN A 210 5.24 -8.10 -41.76
CA GLN A 210 4.86 -9.44 -42.20
C GLN A 210 3.48 -9.82 -41.69
N ILE A 211 3.13 -9.44 -40.46
CA ILE A 211 1.80 -9.68 -39.89
C ILE A 211 0.74 -8.79 -40.57
N ASN A 212 1.09 -7.55 -40.94
CA ASN A 212 0.16 -6.62 -41.58
C ASN A 212 -0.36 -7.16 -42.94
N VAL A 213 0.49 -7.84 -43.71
CA VAL A 213 0.13 -8.44 -45.01
C VAL A 213 -0.64 -9.76 -44.90
N THR A 214 -0.74 -10.36 -43.71
CA THR A 214 -1.56 -11.57 -43.51
C THR A 214 -3.06 -11.24 -43.45
N PRO A 215 -3.94 -12.22 -43.78
CA PRO A 215 -5.40 -12.06 -43.64
C PRO A 215 -5.89 -12.01 -42.17
N ILE A 216 -5.00 -11.79 -41.20
CA ILE A 216 -5.34 -11.68 -39.78
C ILE A 216 -6.02 -10.33 -39.52
N LYS A 217 -7.22 -10.38 -38.91
CA LYS A 217 -7.96 -9.17 -38.53
C LYS A 217 -7.34 -8.53 -37.28
N LYS A 218 -7.42 -7.20 -37.14
CA LYS A 218 -6.86 -6.45 -36.01
C LYS A 218 -7.25 -7.02 -34.64
N TYR A 219 -8.53 -7.32 -34.44
CA TYR A 219 -9.02 -7.86 -33.16
C TYR A 219 -8.50 -9.28 -32.88
N GLN A 220 -8.23 -10.09 -33.91
CA GLN A 220 -7.67 -11.44 -33.75
C GLN A 220 -6.22 -11.38 -33.32
N PHE A 221 -5.46 -10.45 -33.90
CA PHE A 221 -4.08 -10.18 -33.52
C PHE A 221 -3.99 -9.69 -32.08
N ILE A 222 -4.77 -8.67 -31.71
CA ILE A 222 -4.79 -8.11 -30.36
C ILE A 222 -5.26 -9.14 -29.33
N ALA A 223 -6.37 -9.86 -29.58
CA ALA A 223 -6.86 -10.88 -28.65
C ALA A 223 -5.86 -12.04 -28.49
N GLY A 224 -5.25 -12.51 -29.59
CA GLY A 224 -4.23 -13.55 -29.56
C GLY A 224 -2.98 -13.16 -28.76
N LYS A 225 -2.74 -11.86 -28.59
CA LYS A 225 -1.63 -11.30 -27.82
C LYS A 225 -1.99 -10.95 -26.37
N LEU A 226 -3.20 -10.49 -26.11
CA LEU A 226 -3.64 -10.11 -24.76
C LEU A 226 -4.05 -11.31 -23.90
N ILE A 227 -4.74 -12.30 -24.47
CA ILE A 227 -5.24 -13.46 -23.72
C ILE A 227 -4.11 -14.27 -23.04
N PRO A 228 -2.97 -14.57 -23.69
CA PRO A 228 -1.88 -15.31 -23.04
C PRO A 228 -1.34 -14.57 -21.81
N PHE A 229 -1.12 -13.26 -21.92
CA PHE A 229 -0.65 -12.44 -20.79
C PHE A 229 -1.70 -12.27 -19.70
N TRP A 230 -2.99 -12.22 -20.07
CA TRP A 230 -4.08 -12.27 -19.11
C TRP A 230 -4.08 -13.58 -18.31
N VAL A 231 -3.92 -14.73 -18.97
CA VAL A 231 -3.83 -16.04 -18.29
C VAL A 231 -2.58 -16.10 -17.40
N ILE A 232 -1.43 -15.64 -17.90
CA ILE A 232 -0.17 -15.64 -17.14
C ILE A 232 -0.30 -14.77 -15.87
N ALA A 233 -0.87 -13.57 -15.99
CA ALA A 233 -1.05 -12.69 -14.84
C ALA A 233 -2.09 -13.23 -13.84
N MET A 234 -3.10 -13.97 -14.30
CA MET A 234 -4.02 -14.70 -13.43
C MET A 234 -3.33 -15.83 -12.66
N ILE A 235 -2.44 -16.59 -13.31
CA ILE A 235 -1.63 -17.62 -12.66
C ILE A 235 -0.70 -16.98 -11.62
N ASP A 236 -0.06 -15.87 -11.97
CA ASP A 236 0.84 -15.14 -11.07
C ASP A 236 0.10 -14.58 -9.84
N LEU A 237 -1.12 -14.05 -10.03
CA LEU A 237 -1.99 -13.70 -8.90
C LEU A 237 -2.32 -14.93 -8.03
N GLY A 238 -2.59 -16.08 -8.65
CA GLY A 238 -2.82 -17.33 -7.94
C GLY A 238 -1.61 -17.72 -7.07
N ILE A 239 -0.40 -17.61 -7.61
CA ILE A 239 0.85 -17.85 -6.85
C ILE A 239 0.96 -16.84 -5.71
N GLY A 240 0.70 -15.56 -5.96
CA GLY A 240 0.70 -14.53 -4.93
C GLY A 240 -0.31 -14.80 -3.81
N LEU A 241 -1.52 -15.24 -4.15
CA LEU A 241 -2.55 -15.64 -3.18
C LEU A 241 -2.13 -16.86 -2.35
N LEU A 242 -1.47 -17.84 -2.97
CA LEU A 242 -0.90 -18.99 -2.25
C LEU A 242 0.17 -18.53 -1.26
N LEU A 243 1.06 -17.62 -1.65
CA LEU A 243 2.05 -17.05 -0.74
C LEU A 243 1.39 -16.24 0.39
N ALA A 244 0.38 -15.44 0.07
CA ALA A 244 -0.42 -14.70 1.06
C ALA A 244 -1.02 -15.63 2.13
N TRP A 245 -1.52 -16.78 1.71
CA TRP A 245 -2.12 -17.76 2.63
C TRP A 245 -1.07 -18.58 3.39
N PHE A 246 -0.10 -19.18 2.71
CA PHE A 246 0.87 -20.09 3.34
C PHE A 246 1.97 -19.38 4.13
N VAL A 247 2.54 -18.30 3.59
CA VAL A 247 3.69 -17.62 4.21
C VAL A 247 3.22 -16.59 5.22
N PHE A 248 2.28 -15.75 4.82
CA PHE A 248 1.85 -14.60 5.62
C PHE A 248 0.62 -14.88 6.48
N LYS A 249 -0.03 -16.04 6.30
CA LYS A 249 -1.23 -16.43 7.04
C LYS A 249 -2.36 -15.40 6.93
N ILE A 250 -2.46 -14.73 5.78
CA ILE A 250 -3.50 -13.73 5.57
C ILE A 250 -4.86 -14.42 5.44
N PRO A 251 -5.87 -13.99 6.21
CA PRO A 251 -7.21 -14.52 6.05
C PRO A 251 -7.78 -14.08 4.70
N ILE A 252 -8.31 -15.05 3.95
CA ILE A 252 -9.16 -14.79 2.78
C ILE A 252 -10.59 -15.06 3.26
N VAL A 253 -11.23 -14.05 3.85
CA VAL A 253 -12.56 -14.16 4.46
C VAL A 253 -13.63 -14.28 3.36
N GLY A 254 -13.48 -13.53 2.27
CA GLY A 254 -14.37 -13.57 1.13
C GLY A 254 -14.08 -14.72 0.16
N SER A 255 -14.78 -14.73 -0.96
CA SER A 255 -14.61 -15.76 -1.99
C SER A 255 -13.36 -15.51 -2.84
N ILE A 256 -12.48 -16.52 -2.93
CA ILE A 256 -11.32 -16.48 -3.83
C ILE A 256 -11.74 -16.35 -5.30
N TYR A 257 -12.87 -16.95 -5.69
CA TYR A 257 -13.42 -16.82 -7.04
C TYR A 257 -13.84 -15.39 -7.34
N LEU A 258 -14.33 -14.65 -6.33
CA LEU A 258 -14.67 -13.24 -6.49
C LEU A 258 -13.41 -12.39 -6.67
N VAL A 259 -12.32 -12.68 -5.95
CA VAL A 259 -11.01 -12.04 -6.17
C VAL A 259 -10.54 -12.28 -7.61
N LEU A 260 -10.55 -13.54 -8.07
CA LEU A 260 -10.14 -13.90 -9.43
C LEU A 260 -11.05 -13.26 -10.50
N PHE A 261 -12.35 -13.19 -10.25
CA PHE A 261 -13.30 -12.54 -11.15
C PHE A 261 -13.03 -11.03 -11.27
N VAL A 262 -12.88 -10.31 -10.16
CA VAL A 262 -12.54 -8.88 -10.23
C VAL A 262 -11.15 -8.67 -10.83
N ALA A 263 -10.18 -9.50 -10.49
CA ALA A 263 -8.84 -9.47 -11.07
C ALA A 263 -8.87 -9.65 -12.58
N SER A 264 -9.75 -10.52 -13.10
CA SER A 264 -9.88 -10.71 -14.54
C SER A 264 -10.26 -9.43 -15.29
N VAL A 265 -11.19 -8.66 -14.73
CA VAL A 265 -11.64 -7.37 -15.27
C VAL A 265 -10.54 -6.34 -15.11
N TYR A 266 -9.91 -6.28 -13.94
CA TYR A 266 -8.80 -5.37 -13.69
C TYR A 266 -7.60 -5.59 -14.64
N LEU A 267 -7.22 -6.84 -14.86
CA LEU A 267 -6.15 -7.21 -15.78
C LEU A 267 -6.47 -6.74 -17.19
N PHE A 268 -7.73 -6.83 -17.62
CA PHE A 268 -8.15 -6.27 -18.90
C PHE A 268 -7.87 -4.77 -19.01
N VAL A 269 -8.08 -4.00 -17.93
CA VAL A 269 -7.75 -2.56 -17.86
C VAL A 269 -6.25 -2.34 -18.04
N ILE A 270 -5.43 -3.00 -17.22
CA ILE A 270 -3.97 -2.76 -17.22
C ILE A 270 -3.31 -3.28 -18.49
N LEU A 271 -3.75 -4.42 -19.02
CA LEU A 271 -3.26 -4.94 -20.29
C LEU A 271 -3.63 -3.98 -21.44
N SER A 272 -4.84 -3.43 -21.45
CA SER A 272 -5.22 -2.39 -22.43
C SER A 272 -4.37 -1.13 -22.27
N PHE A 273 -4.07 -0.71 -21.05
CA PHE A 273 -3.20 0.43 -20.79
C PHE A 273 -1.76 0.19 -21.28
N GLY A 274 -1.19 -0.98 -21.00
CA GLY A 274 0.12 -1.37 -21.54
C GLY A 274 0.11 -1.44 -23.07
N LEU A 275 -0.96 -1.97 -23.67
CA LEU A 275 -1.10 -2.00 -25.13
C LEU A 275 -1.12 -0.58 -25.70
N PHE A 276 -1.83 0.36 -25.07
CA PHE A 276 -1.81 1.77 -25.47
C PHE A 276 -0.38 2.33 -25.44
N ILE A 277 0.37 2.11 -24.36
CA ILE A 277 1.78 2.54 -24.26
C ILE A 277 2.61 1.95 -25.41
N SER A 278 2.41 0.67 -25.75
CA SER A 278 3.11 -0.01 -26.84
C SER A 278 2.86 0.65 -28.22
N THR A 279 1.73 1.35 -28.39
CA THR A 279 1.45 2.10 -29.63
C THR A 279 2.22 3.42 -29.71
N LEU A 280 2.63 3.98 -28.56
CA LEU A 280 3.38 5.24 -28.46
C LEU A 280 4.88 5.05 -28.62
N ALA A 281 5.40 3.87 -28.27
CA ALA A 281 6.82 3.57 -28.28
C ALA A 281 7.27 2.93 -29.60
N ASN A 282 8.52 3.23 -29.96
CA ASN A 282 9.23 2.62 -31.07
C ASN A 282 10.21 1.53 -30.60
N THR A 283 10.72 1.64 -29.38
CA THR A 283 11.63 0.64 -28.78
C THR A 283 11.09 0.06 -27.49
N MET A 284 11.48 -1.19 -27.17
CA MET A 284 11.06 -1.87 -25.93
C MET A 284 11.46 -1.03 -24.72
N GLN A 285 12.68 -0.49 -24.73
CA GLN A 285 13.21 0.33 -23.65
C GLN A 285 12.40 1.62 -23.45
N GLN A 286 12.00 2.28 -24.54
CA GLN A 286 11.11 3.44 -24.47
C GLN A 286 9.75 3.06 -23.87
N SER A 287 9.17 1.93 -24.29
CA SER A 287 7.91 1.44 -23.73
C SER A 287 8.03 1.14 -22.24
N MET A 288 9.15 0.55 -21.80
CA MET A 288 9.39 0.25 -20.40
C MET A 288 9.50 1.51 -19.55
N PHE A 289 10.18 2.56 -20.03
CA PHE A 289 10.27 3.82 -19.29
C PHE A 289 8.92 4.53 -19.17
N ILE A 290 8.12 4.54 -20.25
CA ILE A 290 6.76 5.11 -20.19
C ILE A 290 5.89 4.30 -19.22
N ALA A 291 5.93 2.97 -19.28
CA ALA A 291 5.21 2.11 -18.35
C ALA A 291 5.64 2.36 -16.90
N TRP A 292 6.94 2.45 -16.65
CA TRP A 292 7.49 2.73 -15.32
C TRP A 292 7.03 4.08 -14.76
N PHE A 293 7.02 5.13 -15.58
CA PHE A 293 6.52 6.45 -15.19
C PHE A 293 5.08 6.38 -14.69
N PHE A 294 4.19 5.74 -15.44
CA PHE A 294 2.78 5.58 -15.01
C PHE A 294 2.64 4.62 -13.83
N LEU A 295 3.42 3.54 -13.78
CA LEU A 295 3.42 2.61 -12.65
C LEU A 295 3.76 3.35 -11.35
N VAL A 296 4.86 4.08 -11.30
CA VAL A 296 5.27 4.81 -10.08
C VAL A 296 4.18 5.77 -9.63
N ILE A 297 3.59 6.54 -10.55
CA ILE A 297 2.50 7.48 -10.22
C ILE A 297 1.29 6.71 -9.69
N PHE A 298 0.82 5.69 -10.40
CA PHE A 298 -0.35 4.92 -9.98
C PHE A 298 -0.12 4.23 -8.64
N ILE A 299 1.07 3.67 -8.41
CA ILE A 299 1.40 2.99 -7.16
C ILE A 299 1.42 3.96 -5.99
N LEU A 300 2.14 5.07 -6.10
CA LEU A 300 2.24 6.07 -5.03
C LEU A 300 0.90 6.72 -4.70
N MET A 301 0.02 6.88 -5.70
CA MET A 301 -1.30 7.46 -5.52
C MET A 301 -2.41 6.45 -5.22
N SER A 302 -2.11 5.14 -5.21
CA SER A 302 -3.13 4.08 -5.13
C SER A 302 -3.82 3.92 -3.76
N GLY A 303 -3.36 4.62 -2.72
CA GLY A 303 -3.83 4.38 -1.36
C GLY A 303 -3.15 3.18 -0.66
N LEU A 304 -2.10 2.63 -1.27
CA LEU A 304 -1.33 1.52 -0.69
C LEU A 304 -0.47 1.98 0.49
N PHE A 305 0.46 2.91 0.23
CA PHE A 305 1.43 3.42 1.20
C PHE A 305 0.88 4.55 2.06
N THR A 306 0.09 5.43 1.44
CA THR A 306 -0.49 6.61 2.10
C THR A 306 -2.01 6.56 1.99
N PRO A 307 -2.75 6.72 3.09
CA PRO A 307 -4.21 6.83 3.03
C PRO A 307 -4.66 7.94 2.08
N VAL A 308 -5.70 7.69 1.30
CA VAL A 308 -6.21 8.63 0.28
C VAL A 308 -6.74 9.90 0.94
N GLU A 309 -7.27 9.79 2.16
CA GLU A 309 -7.82 10.88 2.96
C GLU A 309 -6.74 11.90 3.35
N SER A 310 -5.50 11.44 3.54
CA SER A 310 -4.36 12.29 3.89
C SER A 310 -3.75 13.02 2.69
N MET A 311 -4.21 12.73 1.46
CA MET A 311 -3.68 13.35 0.25
C MET A 311 -4.24 14.77 0.05
N PRO A 312 -3.41 15.71 -0.45
CA PRO A 312 -3.89 17.03 -0.84
C PRO A 312 -4.97 16.92 -1.94
N HIS A 313 -5.82 17.94 -2.06
CA HIS A 313 -7.00 17.86 -2.90
C HIS A 313 -6.70 17.49 -4.37
N TRP A 314 -5.64 18.07 -4.96
CA TRP A 314 -5.20 17.76 -6.32
C TRP A 314 -4.85 16.28 -6.51
N ALA A 315 -4.22 15.66 -5.50
CA ALA A 315 -3.82 14.26 -5.55
C ALA A 315 -5.02 13.32 -5.40
N ARG A 316 -6.00 13.69 -4.55
CA ARG A 316 -7.28 12.96 -4.46
C ARG A 316 -8.04 12.96 -5.79
N VAL A 317 -8.04 14.08 -6.51
CA VAL A 317 -8.69 14.18 -7.82
C VAL A 317 -8.05 13.23 -8.83
N LEU A 318 -6.72 13.19 -8.90
CA LEU A 318 -5.99 12.27 -9.78
C LEU A 318 -6.20 10.80 -9.39
N ASN A 319 -6.39 10.51 -8.11
CA ASN A 319 -6.64 9.14 -7.66
C ASN A 319 -7.95 8.56 -8.19
N TYR A 320 -8.97 9.38 -8.47
CA TYR A 320 -10.20 8.88 -9.11
C TYR A 320 -9.97 8.30 -10.51
N ILE A 321 -8.86 8.66 -11.16
CA ILE A 321 -8.50 8.17 -12.49
C ILE A 321 -7.64 6.90 -12.41
N ASN A 322 -7.14 6.57 -11.23
CA ASN A 322 -6.18 5.51 -11.01
C ASN A 322 -6.86 4.13 -10.88
N PRO A 323 -6.76 3.23 -11.89
CA PRO A 323 -7.39 1.91 -11.82
C PRO A 323 -6.81 1.04 -10.71
N VAL A 324 -5.53 1.24 -10.35
CA VAL A 324 -4.84 0.48 -9.30
C VAL A 324 -5.51 0.72 -7.95
N ALA A 325 -5.94 1.96 -7.67
CA ALA A 325 -6.59 2.33 -6.41
C ALA A 325 -7.90 1.57 -6.19
N TYR A 326 -8.72 1.45 -7.24
CA TYR A 326 -9.99 0.72 -7.17
C TYR A 326 -9.77 -0.76 -6.88
N PHE A 327 -8.82 -1.41 -7.56
CA PHE A 327 -8.60 -2.83 -7.33
C PHE A 327 -7.96 -3.11 -5.96
N ILE A 328 -7.05 -2.25 -5.47
CA ILE A 328 -6.56 -2.35 -4.08
C ILE A 328 -7.71 -2.27 -3.08
N LYS A 329 -8.62 -1.30 -3.26
CA LYS A 329 -9.81 -1.14 -2.40
C LYS A 329 -10.70 -2.39 -2.42
N ILE A 330 -11.05 -2.88 -3.60
CA ILE A 330 -11.90 -4.07 -3.76
C ILE A 330 -11.20 -5.32 -3.17
N ASN A 331 -9.92 -5.50 -3.45
CA ASN A 331 -9.19 -6.67 -2.97
C ASN A 331 -9.11 -6.72 -1.44
N ARG A 332 -8.90 -5.57 -0.78
CA ARG A 332 -8.99 -5.45 0.69
C ARG A 332 -10.40 -5.75 1.21
N MET A 333 -11.44 -5.28 0.53
CA MET A 333 -12.83 -5.55 0.91
C MET A 333 -13.15 -7.06 0.84
N ILE A 334 -12.74 -7.74 -0.22
CA ILE A 334 -12.99 -9.18 -0.36
C ILE A 334 -12.14 -9.99 0.62
N MET A 335 -10.81 -9.78 0.64
CA MET A 335 -9.90 -10.61 1.43
C MET A 335 -10.09 -10.41 2.93
N LEU A 336 -10.14 -9.14 3.40
CA LEU A 336 -10.14 -8.84 4.84
C LEU A 336 -11.54 -8.68 5.42
N LYS A 337 -12.48 -8.11 4.65
CA LYS A 337 -13.84 -7.82 5.16
C LYS A 337 -14.88 -8.89 4.81
N GLY A 338 -14.54 -9.83 3.93
CA GLY A 338 -15.51 -10.82 3.44
C GLY A 338 -16.62 -10.22 2.57
N SER A 339 -16.38 -9.06 1.95
CA SER A 339 -17.39 -8.36 1.15
C SER A 339 -17.86 -9.20 -0.04
N VAL A 340 -19.15 -9.07 -0.33
CA VAL A 340 -19.82 -9.65 -1.49
C VAL A 340 -19.88 -8.64 -2.64
N PHE A 341 -20.21 -9.10 -3.85
CA PHE A 341 -20.21 -8.28 -5.05
C PHE A 341 -21.04 -6.99 -4.93
N SER A 342 -22.15 -7.02 -4.19
CA SER A 342 -23.01 -5.86 -3.93
C SER A 342 -22.27 -4.67 -3.32
N ASP A 343 -21.26 -4.94 -2.49
CA ASP A 343 -20.60 -3.92 -1.65
C ASP A 343 -19.66 -3.01 -2.45
N PHE A 344 -19.25 -3.43 -3.65
CA PHE A 344 -18.28 -2.71 -4.48
C PHE A 344 -18.69 -2.64 -5.96
N THR A 345 -19.99 -2.76 -6.24
CA THR A 345 -20.55 -2.71 -7.61
C THR A 345 -20.12 -1.46 -8.36
N ARG A 346 -20.08 -0.31 -7.69
CA ARG A 346 -19.69 0.98 -8.28
C ARG A 346 -18.24 0.93 -8.76
N GLU A 347 -17.31 0.54 -7.89
CA GLU A 347 -15.89 0.44 -8.20
C GLU A 347 -15.62 -0.59 -9.31
N PHE A 348 -16.36 -1.71 -9.29
CA PHE A 348 -16.30 -2.71 -10.35
C PHE A 348 -16.71 -2.15 -11.71
N TRP A 349 -17.86 -1.45 -11.80
CA TRP A 349 -18.32 -0.87 -13.07
C TRP A 349 -17.39 0.24 -13.58
N ILE A 350 -16.77 1.02 -12.67
CA ILE A 350 -15.73 1.97 -13.06
C ILE A 350 -14.58 1.23 -13.76
N LEU A 351 -14.09 0.12 -13.21
CA LEU A 351 -13.04 -0.69 -13.86
C LEU A 351 -13.48 -1.22 -15.23
N VAL A 352 -14.73 -1.69 -15.37
CA VAL A 352 -15.26 -2.15 -16.67
C VAL A 352 -15.25 -1.03 -17.70
N VAL A 353 -15.77 0.16 -17.35
CA VAL A 353 -15.78 1.33 -18.23
C VAL A 353 -14.37 1.75 -18.61
N TYR A 354 -13.44 1.75 -17.65
CA TYR A 354 -12.02 2.01 -17.90
C TYR A 354 -11.41 1.01 -18.88
N GLY A 355 -11.67 -0.29 -18.69
CA GLY A 355 -11.15 -1.34 -19.56
C GLY A 355 -11.64 -1.20 -20.99
N ILE A 356 -12.94 -0.98 -21.18
CA ILE A 356 -13.54 -0.78 -22.50
C ILE A 356 -12.98 0.49 -23.16
N GLY A 357 -12.96 1.60 -22.43
CA GLY A 357 -12.47 2.88 -22.94
C GLY A 357 -10.99 2.80 -23.34
N MET A 358 -10.15 2.20 -22.50
CA MET A 358 -8.72 2.12 -22.76
C MET A 358 -8.38 1.14 -23.90
N LEU A 359 -9.14 0.05 -24.02
CA LEU A 359 -9.01 -0.86 -25.15
C LEU A 359 -9.43 -0.17 -26.46
N ALA A 360 -10.54 0.56 -26.46
CA ALA A 360 -11.00 1.30 -27.63
C ALA A 360 -9.95 2.33 -28.09
N LEU A 361 -9.35 3.08 -27.15
CA LEU A 361 -8.24 3.99 -27.43
C LEU A 361 -7.04 3.27 -28.04
N SER A 362 -6.67 2.10 -27.49
CA SER A 362 -5.56 1.29 -27.99
C SER A 362 -5.80 0.78 -29.41
N ILE A 363 -6.99 0.25 -29.68
CA ILE A 363 -7.38 -0.28 -31.00
C ILE A 363 -7.44 0.84 -32.04
N ASN A 364 -8.02 1.99 -31.68
CA ASN A 364 -8.15 3.13 -32.60
C ASN A 364 -6.79 3.72 -32.97
N ARG A 365 -5.85 3.74 -32.02
CA ARG A 365 -4.49 4.22 -32.28
C ARG A 365 -3.64 3.22 -33.06
N TYR A 366 -3.98 1.94 -33.00
CA TYR A 366 -3.34 0.90 -33.81
C TYR A 366 -3.72 1.04 -35.30
N LYS A 367 -2.88 1.78 -36.03
CA LYS A 367 -2.94 1.88 -37.49
C LYS A 367 -2.32 0.62 -38.10
N LYS A 368 -3.16 -0.20 -38.73
CA LYS A 368 -2.71 -1.21 -39.69
C LYS A 368 -2.51 -0.45 -40.99
N THR A 369 -1.27 -0.22 -41.38
CA THR A 369 -0.97 0.26 -42.73
C THR A 369 -1.19 -0.94 -43.64
N THR A 370 -2.24 -0.88 -44.46
CA THR A 370 -2.50 -1.84 -45.54
C THR A 370 -1.80 -1.41 -46.79
#